data_AF-Q0UKQ4-F1
#
_entry.id   AF-Q0UKQ4-F1
#
_cell.length_a   1.000
_cell.length_b   1.000
_cell.length_c   1.000
_cell.angle_alpha   90.00
_cell.angle_beta   90.00
_cell.angle_gamma   90.00
#
_symmetry.space_group_name_H-M   'P 1'
#
loop_
_entity.id
_entity.type
_entity.pdbx_description
1 polymer ?
#
loop_
_entity_poly.entity_id
_entity_poly.type
_entity_poly.pdbx_seq_one_letter_code
_entity_poly.pdbx_strand_id
1 'polypeptide(L)'
;MEKYSPNLRLILLANSTSNIIAPIRSRTLLVRVAAPTETEICSVLKNVGKKEGWKEVESLNQRIAKDSGRNLRKALLMFEAVHAQKYVFSIRRHGCCEGTEKITDATHIPPPDWEALIEQIARQIVEERSPQRLLQVRASLYDLLSHCIDSTTIIKTLTWKLIPKTDDALKPEVIKWAAFYEHRCKMGSKQIFHLEAFVAKYMRLYERYVSKACVS
;
A
#
# COMPACT_ATOMS: atom_id res chain seq x y z
N MET A 1 -28.97 19.04 -7.03
CA MET A 1 -28.17 19.47 -8.20
C MET A 1 -28.97 20.35 -9.14
N GLU A 2 -30.17 19.94 -9.55
CA GLU A 2 -30.96 20.67 -10.56
C GLU A 2 -31.57 21.98 -10.04
N LYS A 3 -32.12 21.98 -8.80
CA LYS A 3 -32.84 23.14 -8.23
C LYS A 3 -32.04 24.45 -8.21
N TYR A 4 -30.71 24.37 -8.07
CA TYR A 4 -29.83 25.55 -7.98
C TYR A 4 -28.80 25.61 -9.11
N SER A 5 -29.01 24.86 -10.20
CA SER A 5 -28.05 24.79 -11.32
C SER A 5 -27.68 26.15 -11.95
N PRO A 6 -28.56 27.17 -12.00
CA PRO A 6 -28.16 28.48 -12.55
C PRO A 6 -27.07 29.18 -11.72
N ASN A 7 -27.06 28.94 -10.40
CA ASN A 7 -26.23 29.68 -9.44
C ASN A 7 -25.11 28.81 -8.82
N LEU A 8 -25.08 27.50 -9.11
CA LEU A 8 -24.16 26.54 -8.49
C LEU A 8 -23.55 25.61 -9.55
N ARG A 9 -22.21 25.54 -9.59
CA ARG A 9 -21.48 24.52 -10.33
C ARG A 9 -20.83 23.56 -9.34
N LEU A 10 -20.93 22.25 -9.60
CA LEU A 10 -20.37 21.21 -8.74
C LEU A 10 -19.26 20.46 -9.47
N ILE A 11 -18.16 20.21 -8.75
CA ILE A 11 -17.07 19.35 -9.19
C ILE A 11 -17.01 18.19 -8.20
N LEU A 12 -17.38 16.99 -8.65
CA LEU A 12 -17.40 15.78 -7.83
C LEU A 12 -16.12 14.98 -8.06
N LEU A 13 -15.32 14.84 -7.01
CA LEU A 13 -14.08 14.06 -7.04
C LEU A 13 -14.35 12.64 -6.52
N ALA A 14 -14.11 11.64 -7.35
CA ALA A 14 -14.26 10.24 -6.99
C ALA A 14 -13.23 9.37 -7.73
N ASN A 15 -12.72 8.33 -7.07
CA ASN A 15 -11.74 7.40 -7.66
C ASN A 15 -12.39 6.29 -8.50
N SER A 16 -13.68 6.01 -8.28
CA SER A 16 -14.45 5.00 -9.01
C SER A 16 -15.87 5.49 -9.26
N THR A 17 -16.39 5.22 -10.45
CA THR A 17 -17.77 5.56 -10.86
C THR A 17 -18.79 4.52 -10.41
N SER A 18 -18.36 3.36 -9.91
CA SER A 18 -19.25 2.24 -9.54
C SER A 18 -20.17 2.60 -8.37
N ASN A 19 -19.69 3.42 -7.44
CA ASN A 19 -20.47 3.85 -6.27
C ASN A 19 -21.34 5.08 -6.55
N ILE A 20 -21.30 5.63 -7.77
CA ILE A 20 -22.07 6.82 -8.15
C ILE A 20 -23.38 6.38 -8.80
N ILE A 21 -24.49 6.80 -8.20
CA ILE A 21 -25.83 6.52 -8.71
C ILE A 21 -26.03 7.08 -10.13
N ALA A 22 -26.78 6.36 -10.96
CA ALA A 22 -27.02 6.74 -12.35
C ALA A 22 -27.55 8.19 -12.53
N PRO A 23 -28.45 8.72 -11.68
CA PRO A 23 -28.91 10.10 -11.76
C PRO A 23 -27.80 11.15 -11.69
N ILE A 24 -26.73 10.91 -10.94
CA ILE A 24 -25.60 11.84 -10.87
C ILE A 24 -24.78 11.75 -12.15
N ARG A 25 -24.46 10.51 -12.59
CA ARG A 25 -23.64 10.28 -13.78
C ARG A 25 -24.24 10.85 -15.06
N SER A 26 -25.57 10.83 -15.20
CA SER A 26 -26.25 11.36 -16.38
C SER A 26 -26.25 12.90 -16.45
N ARG A 27 -25.91 13.58 -15.35
CA ARG A 27 -25.99 15.05 -15.21
C ARG A 27 -24.62 15.71 -15.06
N THR A 28 -23.56 14.93 -14.99
CA THR A 28 -22.19 15.42 -14.83
C THR A 28 -21.33 15.06 -16.03
N LEU A 29 -20.37 15.93 -16.35
CA LEU A 29 -19.31 15.59 -17.29
C LEU A 29 -18.35 14.60 -16.62
N LEU A 30 -18.24 13.40 -17.19
CA LEU A 30 -17.35 12.36 -16.67
C LEU A 30 -15.93 12.55 -17.22
N VAL A 31 -15.06 13.17 -16.42
CA VAL A 31 -13.64 13.34 -16.74
C VAL A 31 -12.84 12.22 -16.06
N ARG A 32 -12.24 11.33 -16.86
CA ARG A 32 -11.34 10.29 -16.35
C ARG A 32 -9.91 10.81 -16.30
N VAL A 33 -9.34 10.90 -15.10
CA VAL A 33 -7.93 11.21 -14.90
C VAL A 33 -7.15 9.91 -14.74
N ALA A 34 -6.33 9.56 -15.75
CA ALA A 34 -5.49 8.39 -15.68
C ALA A 34 -4.30 8.63 -14.72
N ALA A 35 -3.80 7.56 -14.09
CA ALA A 35 -2.55 7.64 -13.33
C ALA A 35 -1.37 7.92 -14.28
N PRO A 36 -0.40 8.75 -13.90
CA PRO A 36 0.75 9.06 -14.74
C PRO A 36 1.57 7.82 -15.06
N THR A 37 2.29 7.83 -16.18
CA THR A 37 3.23 6.77 -16.54
C THR A 37 4.48 6.85 -15.66
N GLU A 38 5.23 5.74 -15.54
CA GLU A 38 6.47 5.74 -14.74
C GLU A 38 7.49 6.77 -15.25
N THR A 39 7.54 6.97 -16.58
CA THR A 39 8.38 7.98 -17.23
C THR A 39 7.94 9.41 -16.89
N GLU A 40 6.63 9.68 -16.83
CA GLU A 40 6.09 10.97 -16.37
C GLU A 40 6.40 11.22 -14.89
N ILE A 41 6.32 10.19 -14.04
CA ILE A 41 6.69 10.34 -12.63
C ILE A 41 8.17 10.69 -12.52
N CYS A 42 9.05 10.03 -13.28
CA CYS A 42 10.48 10.35 -13.29
C CYS A 42 10.75 11.80 -13.73
N SER A 43 10.03 12.30 -14.74
CA SER A 43 10.20 13.68 -15.20
C SER A 43 9.72 14.70 -14.15
N VAL A 44 8.64 14.41 -13.43
CA VAL A 44 8.19 15.23 -12.30
C VAL A 44 9.22 15.22 -11.17
N LEU A 45 9.74 14.05 -10.79
CA LEU A 45 10.78 13.94 -9.75
C LEU A 45 12.05 14.71 -10.14
N LYS A 46 12.48 14.65 -11.40
CA LYS A 46 13.59 15.44 -11.93
C LYS A 46 13.32 16.95 -11.82
N ASN A 47 12.12 17.39 -12.15
CA ASN A 47 11.73 18.80 -12.05
C ASN A 47 11.71 19.29 -10.59
N VAL A 48 11.21 18.47 -9.67
CA VAL A 48 11.21 18.78 -8.23
C VAL A 48 12.64 18.82 -7.70
N GLY A 49 13.45 17.80 -7.98
CA GLY A 49 14.86 17.75 -7.55
C GLY A 49 15.67 18.95 -8.06
N LYS A 50 15.45 19.39 -9.31
CA LYS A 50 16.09 20.61 -9.84
C LYS A 50 15.69 21.88 -9.08
N LYS A 51 14.41 22.01 -8.70
CA LYS A 51 13.91 23.16 -7.93
C LYS A 51 14.44 23.18 -6.50
N GLU A 52 14.57 22.01 -5.88
CA GLU A 52 15.12 21.83 -4.53
C GLU A 52 16.66 21.82 -4.49
N GLY A 53 17.33 21.94 -5.65
CA GLY A 53 18.79 21.93 -5.74
C GLY A 53 19.43 20.56 -5.46
N TRP A 54 18.67 19.48 -5.57
CA TRP A 54 19.15 18.11 -5.32
C TRP A 54 19.85 17.52 -6.54
N LYS A 55 20.91 16.74 -6.30
CA LYS A 55 21.62 16.02 -7.36
C LYS A 55 20.72 14.92 -7.94
N GLU A 56 20.56 14.94 -9.25
CA GLU A 56 19.77 13.96 -9.98
C GLU A 56 20.43 12.57 -9.95
N VAL A 57 19.65 11.55 -9.58
CA VAL A 57 20.01 10.14 -9.67
C VAL A 57 18.89 9.41 -10.40
N GLU A 58 19.13 9.03 -11.65
CA GLU A 58 18.09 8.46 -12.52
C GLU A 58 17.60 7.10 -12.03
N SER A 59 18.50 6.24 -11.56
CA SER A 59 18.17 4.91 -11.03
C SER A 59 17.21 4.99 -9.83
N LEU A 60 17.39 5.97 -8.95
CA LEU A 60 16.55 6.19 -7.78
C LEU A 60 15.15 6.63 -8.21
N ASN A 61 15.05 7.55 -9.17
CA ASN A 61 13.76 8.02 -9.69
C ASN A 61 12.96 6.87 -10.31
N GLN A 62 13.60 6.00 -11.08
CA GLN A 62 12.97 4.82 -11.67
C GLN A 62 12.46 3.85 -10.59
N ARG A 63 13.27 3.59 -9.55
CA ARG A 63 12.87 2.73 -8.42
C ARG A 63 11.67 3.33 -7.66
N ILE A 64 11.70 4.62 -7.35
CA ILE A 64 10.59 5.32 -6.69
C ILE A 64 9.33 5.26 -7.56
N ALA A 65 9.46 5.48 -8.88
CA ALA A 65 8.32 5.41 -9.79
C ALA A 65 7.67 4.01 -9.76
N LYS A 66 8.49 2.95 -9.77
CA LYS A 66 8.02 1.55 -9.68
C LYS A 66 7.37 1.23 -8.33
N ASP A 67 8.04 1.55 -7.22
CA ASP A 67 7.59 1.23 -5.86
C ASP A 67 6.36 2.06 -5.44
N SER A 68 6.15 3.22 -6.06
CA SER A 68 4.97 4.06 -5.82
C SER A 68 3.68 3.46 -6.37
N GLY A 69 3.74 2.46 -7.26
CA GLY A 69 2.58 1.87 -7.91
C GLY A 69 1.79 2.87 -8.76
N ARG A 70 2.50 3.77 -9.45
CA ARG A 70 1.94 4.89 -10.24
C ARG A 70 1.14 5.92 -9.44
N ASN A 71 1.38 6.02 -8.12
CA ASN A 71 0.81 7.06 -7.28
C ASN A 71 1.81 8.20 -7.12
N LEU A 72 1.59 9.32 -7.83
CA LEU A 72 2.49 10.47 -7.81
C LEU A 72 2.67 11.08 -6.41
N ARG A 73 1.62 11.11 -5.59
CA ARG A 73 1.72 11.59 -4.20
C ARG A 73 2.64 10.68 -3.38
N LYS A 74 2.47 9.36 -3.50
CA LYS A 74 3.35 8.38 -2.82
C LYS A 74 4.80 8.54 -3.30
N ALA A 75 5.02 8.69 -4.61
CA ALA A 75 6.34 8.89 -5.19
C ALA A 75 7.05 10.15 -4.64
N LEU A 76 6.36 11.29 -4.57
CA LEU A 76 6.91 12.53 -4.02
C LEU A 76 7.25 12.42 -2.54
N LEU A 77 6.37 11.82 -1.74
CA LEU A 77 6.63 11.59 -0.32
C LEU A 77 7.80 10.63 -0.08
N MET A 78 7.93 9.59 -0.91
CA MET A 78 9.08 8.67 -0.87
C MET A 78 10.38 9.39 -1.25
N PHE A 79 10.33 10.25 -2.27
CA PHE A 79 11.46 11.07 -2.69
C PHE A 79 11.90 12.01 -1.55
N GLU A 80 10.96 12.75 -0.97
CA GLU A 80 11.23 13.63 0.18
C GLU A 80 11.79 12.86 1.39
N ALA A 81 11.20 11.71 1.74
CA ALA A 81 11.66 10.90 2.86
C ALA A 81 13.11 10.41 2.70
N VAL A 82 13.50 10.00 1.48
CA VAL A 82 14.87 9.56 1.18
C VAL A 82 15.87 10.70 1.37
N HIS A 83 15.52 11.91 0.93
CA HIS A 83 16.37 13.09 1.09
C HIS A 83 16.41 13.58 2.55
N ALA A 84 15.28 13.57 3.27
CA ALA A 84 15.19 14.00 4.66
C ALA A 84 15.97 13.10 5.62
N GLN A 85 15.89 11.77 5.46
CA GLN A 85 16.61 10.82 6.33
C GLN A 85 18.13 11.00 6.24
N LYS A 86 18.65 11.25 5.03
CA LYS A 86 20.08 11.45 4.81
C LYS A 86 20.56 12.81 5.32
N TYR A 87 19.73 13.84 5.21
CA TYR A 87 20.02 15.16 5.77
C TYR A 87 20.12 15.16 7.31
N VAL A 88 19.26 14.39 7.99
CA VAL A 88 19.32 14.26 9.46
C VAL A 88 20.55 13.45 9.91
N PHE A 89 20.97 12.47 9.11
CA PHE A 89 22.11 11.62 9.44
C PHE A 89 23.46 12.34 9.31
N SER A 90 23.63 13.21 8.31
CA SER A 90 24.83 14.03 8.15
C SER A 90 25.04 14.96 9.34
N ILE A 91 23.96 15.54 9.89
CA ILE A 91 24.00 16.41 11.08
C ILE A 91 24.36 15.65 12.36
N ARG A 92 23.91 14.40 12.52
CA ARG A 92 24.13 13.62 13.76
C ARG A 92 25.53 13.01 13.88
N ARG A 93 26.20 12.72 12.75
CA ARG A 93 27.55 12.10 12.76
C ARG A 93 28.70 13.11 12.76
N HIS A 94 28.50 14.26 12.15
CA HIS A 94 29.49 15.32 12.09
C HIS A 94 28.78 16.61 12.49
N GLY A 95 29.15 17.24 13.61
CA GLY A 95 28.57 18.51 14.07
C GLY A 95 28.89 19.72 13.16
N CYS A 96 29.03 19.50 11.85
CA CYS A 96 29.36 20.48 10.83
C CYS A 96 28.36 20.37 9.68
N CYS A 97 27.92 21.53 9.19
CA CYS A 97 26.87 21.74 8.20
C CYS A 97 27.28 21.37 6.76
N GLU A 98 28.29 20.52 6.58
CA GLU A 98 28.89 20.23 5.27
C GLU A 98 29.07 18.71 5.09
N GLY A 99 27.95 18.00 5.06
CA GLY A 99 27.93 16.56 4.77
C GLY A 99 27.15 16.28 3.50
N THR A 100 27.72 16.58 2.34
CA THR A 100 27.17 16.17 1.03
C THR A 100 27.43 14.67 0.81
N GLU A 101 26.91 13.81 1.69
CA GLU A 101 26.96 12.37 1.47
C GLU A 101 26.04 12.01 0.30
N LYS A 102 26.68 11.60 -0.79
CA LYS A 102 26.07 11.39 -2.10
C LYS A 102 24.96 10.34 -1.99
N ILE A 103 23.77 10.72 -2.44
CA ILE A 103 22.73 9.73 -2.76
C ILE A 103 23.30 8.81 -3.82
N THR A 104 23.47 7.54 -3.46
CA THR A 104 23.95 6.48 -4.35
C THR A 104 22.77 5.66 -4.85
N ASP A 105 22.97 4.97 -5.97
CA ASP A 105 21.94 4.15 -6.61
C ASP A 105 21.35 3.06 -5.68
N ALA A 106 22.13 2.64 -4.68
CA ALA A 106 21.76 1.63 -3.68
C ALA A 106 20.99 2.18 -2.46
N THR A 107 20.56 3.44 -2.47
CA THR A 107 19.85 4.01 -1.33
C THR A 107 18.57 3.19 -1.02
N HIS A 108 18.43 2.75 0.24
CA HIS A 108 17.24 2.06 0.69
C HIS A 108 16.08 3.06 0.78
N ILE A 109 14.95 2.70 0.17
CA ILE A 109 13.75 3.52 0.20
C ILE A 109 12.88 2.99 1.36
N PRO A 110 12.70 3.76 2.44
CA PRO A 110 11.91 3.30 3.58
C PRO A 110 10.44 3.16 3.14
N PRO A 111 9.81 1.98 3.30
CA PRO A 111 8.37 1.87 3.15
C PRO A 111 7.66 2.59 4.31
N PRO A 112 6.39 2.97 4.15
CA PRO A 112 5.58 3.46 5.27
C PRO A 112 5.52 2.43 6.41
N ASP A 113 5.52 2.90 7.66
CA ASP A 113 5.59 2.03 8.85
C ASP A 113 4.50 0.95 8.86
N TRP A 114 3.28 1.32 8.48
CA TRP A 114 2.17 0.37 8.41
C TRP A 114 2.35 -0.70 7.31
N GLU A 115 2.98 -0.35 6.18
CA GLU A 115 3.28 -1.29 5.11
C GLU A 115 4.38 -2.26 5.54
N ALA A 116 5.37 -1.77 6.30
CA ALA A 116 6.41 -2.58 6.92
C ALA A 116 5.84 -3.56 7.95
N LEU A 117 4.90 -3.11 8.80
CA LEU A 117 4.22 -3.97 9.77
C LEU A 117 3.41 -5.07 9.07
N ILE A 118 2.69 -4.75 7.98
CA ILE A 118 1.96 -5.75 7.19
C ILE A 118 2.92 -6.77 6.55
N GLU A 119 4.10 -6.34 6.08
CA GLU A 119 5.13 -7.26 5.57
C GLU A 119 5.66 -8.19 6.69
N GLN A 120 5.82 -7.69 7.91
CA GLN A 120 6.19 -8.51 9.06
C GLN A 120 5.09 -9.51 9.40
N ILE A 121 3.82 -9.08 9.45
CA ILE A 121 2.67 -9.96 9.65
C ILE A 121 2.65 -11.06 8.59
N ALA A 122 2.84 -10.73 7.32
CA ALA A 122 2.88 -11.70 6.23
C ALA A 122 3.97 -12.76 6.42
N ARG A 123 5.17 -12.36 6.86
CA ARG A 123 6.26 -13.30 7.21
C ARG A 123 5.88 -14.21 8.38
N GLN A 124 5.39 -13.61 9.46
CA GLN A 124 5.00 -14.32 10.67
C GLN A 124 3.93 -15.39 10.43
N ILE A 125 2.95 -15.11 9.56
CA ILE A 125 1.87 -16.06 9.19
C ILE A 125 2.42 -17.25 8.40
N VAL A 126 3.41 -17.04 7.55
CA VAL A 126 4.00 -18.12 6.72
C VAL A 126 4.93 -19.01 7.55
N GLU A 127 5.73 -18.39 8.43
CA GLU A 127 6.66 -19.06 9.34
C GLU A 127 5.93 -20.00 10.31
N GLU A 128 4.89 -19.52 11.00
CA GLU A 128 4.19 -20.27 12.03
C GLU A 128 2.67 -20.14 11.89
N ARG A 129 1.99 -21.29 11.89
CA ARG A 129 0.53 -21.42 11.65
C ARG A 129 -0.23 -21.93 12.88
N SER A 130 0.21 -21.52 14.08
CA SER A 130 -0.39 -21.92 15.36
C SER A 130 -1.50 -20.95 15.83
N PRO A 131 -2.42 -21.40 16.72
CA PRO A 131 -3.39 -20.52 17.35
C PRO A 131 -2.75 -19.38 18.17
N GLN A 132 -1.58 -19.63 18.76
CA GLN A 132 -0.82 -18.62 19.51
C GLN A 132 -0.31 -17.52 18.57
N ARG A 133 0.22 -17.90 17.39
CA ARG A 133 0.63 -16.92 16.39
C ARG A 133 -0.55 -16.10 15.86
N LEU A 134 -1.70 -16.73 15.65
CA LEU A 134 -2.91 -16.02 15.25
C LEU A 134 -3.32 -14.94 16.27
N LEU A 135 -3.19 -15.22 17.57
CA LEU A 135 -3.47 -14.25 18.63
C LEU A 135 -2.51 -13.05 18.59
N GLN A 136 -1.22 -13.29 18.31
CA GLN A 136 -0.23 -12.22 18.13
C GLN A 136 -0.54 -11.36 16.90
N VAL A 137 -0.83 -12.00 15.76
CA VAL A 137 -1.22 -11.29 14.52
C VAL A 137 -2.49 -10.48 14.74
N ARG A 138 -3.45 -10.98 15.51
CA ARG A 138 -4.66 -10.24 15.88
C ARG A 138 -4.33 -8.94 16.61
N ALA A 139 -3.35 -8.93 17.52
CA ALA A 139 -2.92 -7.70 18.20
C ALA A 139 -2.35 -6.68 17.20
N SER A 140 -1.47 -7.11 16.29
CA SER A 140 -0.93 -6.22 15.25
C SER A 140 -1.99 -5.70 14.28
N LEU A 141 -3.01 -6.52 13.96
CA LEU A 141 -4.16 -6.08 13.16
C LEU A 141 -5.02 -5.04 13.92
N TYR A 142 -5.14 -5.17 15.24
CA TYR A 142 -5.79 -4.15 16.07
C TYR A 142 -5.00 -2.84 16.06
N ASP A 143 -3.68 -2.88 16.16
CA ASP A 143 -2.84 -1.68 16.12
C ASP A 143 -3.00 -0.93 14.80
N LEU A 144 -3.03 -1.66 13.68
CA LEU A 144 -3.30 -1.07 12.36
C LEU A 144 -4.67 -0.38 12.31
N LEU A 145 -5.70 -1.01 12.86
CA LEU A 145 -7.05 -0.44 12.91
C LEU A 145 -7.13 0.78 13.85
N SER A 146 -6.44 0.75 15.01
CA SER A 146 -6.41 1.89 15.93
C SER A 146 -5.68 3.10 15.35
N HIS A 147 -4.74 2.88 14.43
CA HIS A 147 -4.09 3.92 13.64
C HIS A 147 -4.88 4.34 12.39
N CYS A 148 -6.19 4.05 12.35
CA CYS A 148 -7.13 4.48 11.31
C CYS A 148 -6.78 3.99 9.91
N ILE A 149 -6.15 2.82 9.79
CA ILE A 149 -5.88 2.19 8.51
C ILE A 149 -7.08 1.33 8.12
N ASP A 150 -7.68 1.64 6.97
CA ASP A 150 -8.88 0.95 6.51
C ASP A 150 -8.65 -0.55 6.32
N SER A 151 -9.60 -1.36 6.78
CA SER A 151 -9.54 -2.83 6.67
C SER A 151 -9.38 -3.35 5.23
N THR A 152 -9.93 -2.65 4.23
CA THR A 152 -9.72 -2.98 2.81
C THR A 152 -8.25 -2.82 2.43
N THR A 153 -7.61 -1.75 2.89
CA THR A 153 -6.19 -1.49 2.66
C THR A 153 -5.34 -2.58 3.32
N ILE A 154 -5.68 -2.97 4.55
CA ILE A 154 -4.99 -4.03 5.28
C ILE A 154 -5.09 -5.37 4.53
N ILE A 155 -6.30 -5.87 4.22
CA ILE A 155 -6.48 -7.15 3.52
C ILE A 155 -5.80 -7.14 2.16
N LYS A 156 -6.00 -6.08 1.38
CA LYS A 156 -5.43 -5.98 0.03
C LYS A 156 -3.90 -6.02 0.09
N THR A 157 -3.30 -5.22 0.97
CA THR A 157 -1.83 -5.16 1.10
C THR A 157 -1.29 -6.49 1.61
N LEU A 158 -1.89 -7.06 2.65
CA LEU A 158 -1.50 -8.36 3.21
C LEU A 158 -1.57 -9.46 2.14
N THR A 159 -2.64 -9.51 1.36
CA THR A 159 -2.79 -10.47 0.25
C THR A 159 -1.64 -10.35 -0.74
N TRP A 160 -1.32 -9.14 -1.21
CA TRP A 160 -0.22 -8.94 -2.15
C TRP A 160 1.17 -9.26 -1.57
N LYS A 161 1.35 -9.17 -0.24
CA LYS A 161 2.59 -9.63 0.42
C LYS A 161 2.64 -11.14 0.62
N LEU A 162 1.49 -11.81 0.77
CA LEU A 162 1.40 -13.26 0.93
C LEU A 162 1.54 -14.02 -0.41
N ILE A 163 1.02 -13.47 -1.51
CA ILE A 163 1.03 -14.14 -2.83
C ILE A 163 2.44 -14.56 -3.28
N PRO A 164 3.49 -13.72 -3.21
CA PRO A 164 4.85 -14.13 -3.57
C PRO A 164 5.43 -15.23 -2.69
N LYS A 165 4.92 -15.39 -1.46
CA LYS A 165 5.37 -16.38 -0.47
C LYS A 165 4.55 -17.67 -0.52
N THR A 166 3.58 -17.76 -1.44
CA THR A 166 2.63 -18.87 -1.55
C THR A 166 2.82 -19.59 -2.87
N ASP A 167 2.74 -20.92 -2.86
CA ASP A 167 2.76 -21.75 -4.07
C ASP A 167 1.66 -21.38 -5.07
N ASP A 168 1.97 -21.49 -6.36
CA ASP A 168 1.09 -21.11 -7.47
C ASP A 168 -0.28 -21.80 -7.41
N ALA A 169 -0.32 -23.06 -6.96
CA ALA A 169 -1.55 -23.84 -6.84
C ALA A 169 -2.55 -23.25 -5.82
N LEU A 170 -2.06 -22.55 -4.79
CA LEU A 170 -2.91 -21.96 -3.74
C LEU A 170 -3.31 -20.51 -4.04
N LYS A 171 -2.59 -19.79 -4.91
CA LYS A 171 -2.85 -18.38 -5.21
C LYS A 171 -4.32 -18.09 -5.55
N PRO A 172 -5.02 -18.87 -6.41
CA PRO A 172 -6.42 -18.61 -6.73
C PRO A 172 -7.35 -18.70 -5.51
N GLU A 173 -7.13 -19.68 -4.63
CA GLU A 173 -7.93 -19.81 -3.41
C GLU A 173 -7.67 -18.67 -2.43
N VAL A 174 -6.40 -18.28 -2.25
CA VAL A 174 -6.04 -17.16 -1.37
C VAL A 174 -6.71 -15.87 -1.83
N ILE A 175 -6.66 -15.57 -3.14
CA ILE A 175 -7.30 -14.37 -3.71
C ILE A 175 -8.82 -14.42 -3.53
N LYS A 176 -9.45 -15.59 -3.76
CA LYS A 176 -10.89 -15.78 -3.54
C LYS A 176 -11.29 -15.47 -2.09
N TRP A 177 -10.56 -16.01 -1.12
CA TRP A 177 -10.87 -15.77 0.30
C TRP A 177 -10.57 -14.33 0.71
N ALA A 178 -9.50 -13.71 0.20
CA ALA A 178 -9.23 -12.29 0.42
C ALA A 178 -10.40 -11.41 -0.05
N ALA A 179 -10.89 -11.63 -1.27
CA ALA A 179 -12.05 -10.91 -1.81
C ALA A 179 -13.32 -11.16 -0.99
N PHE A 180 -13.56 -12.40 -0.57
CA PHE A 180 -14.71 -12.76 0.27
C PHE A 180 -14.70 -12.03 1.61
N TYR A 181 -13.58 -12.02 2.33
CA TYR A 181 -13.47 -11.36 3.63
C TYR A 181 -13.43 -9.84 3.52
N GLU A 182 -12.83 -9.28 2.46
CA GLU A 182 -12.88 -7.83 2.17
C GLU A 182 -14.32 -7.34 1.99
N HIS A 183 -15.14 -8.10 1.25
CA HIS A 183 -16.55 -7.78 1.08
C HIS A 183 -17.30 -7.82 2.42
N ARG A 184 -17.00 -8.80 3.27
CA ARG A 184 -17.60 -8.93 4.60
C ARG A 184 -17.20 -7.80 5.54
N CYS A 185 -15.96 -7.28 5.45
CA CYS A 185 -15.54 -6.07 6.19
C CYS A 185 -16.44 -4.87 5.90
N LYS A 186 -16.92 -4.72 4.67
CA LYS A 186 -17.80 -3.61 4.25
C LYS A 186 -19.26 -3.77 4.70
N MET A 187 -19.71 -5.01 4.94
CA MET A 187 -21.07 -5.29 5.39
C MET A 187 -21.20 -5.42 6.91
N GLY A 188 -20.12 -5.78 7.60
CA GLY A 188 -20.10 -6.05 9.03
C GLY A 188 -19.80 -4.82 9.90
N SER A 189 -20.04 -4.96 11.21
CA SER A 189 -19.77 -3.89 12.18
C SER A 189 -18.35 -3.94 12.76
N LYS A 190 -17.81 -5.14 13.04
CA LYS A 190 -16.48 -5.32 13.65
C LYS A 190 -15.48 -5.87 12.64
N GLN A 191 -14.71 -4.98 12.01
CA GLN A 191 -13.75 -5.30 10.94
C GLN A 191 -12.70 -6.34 11.35
N ILE A 192 -12.25 -6.30 12.62
CA ILE A 192 -11.24 -7.22 13.15
C ILE A 192 -11.62 -8.70 13.01
N PHE A 193 -12.89 -9.06 13.17
CA PHE A 193 -13.33 -10.45 13.04
C PHE A 193 -13.13 -10.99 11.63
N HIS A 194 -13.29 -10.14 10.62
CA HIS A 194 -13.11 -10.51 9.23
C HIS A 194 -11.63 -10.57 8.84
N LEU A 195 -10.81 -9.65 9.38
CA LEU A 195 -9.35 -9.69 9.21
C LEU A 195 -8.75 -10.97 9.80
N GLU A 196 -9.10 -11.28 11.05
CA GLU A 196 -8.66 -12.48 11.75
C GLU A 196 -9.14 -13.75 11.03
N ALA A 197 -10.40 -13.78 10.60
CA ALA A 197 -10.94 -14.92 9.86
C ALA A 197 -10.22 -15.16 8.53
N PHE A 198 -9.81 -14.10 7.83
CA PHE A 198 -8.98 -14.22 6.63
C PHE A 198 -7.62 -14.85 6.95
N VAL A 199 -6.93 -14.36 7.99
CA VAL A 199 -5.63 -14.90 8.41
C VAL A 199 -5.75 -16.38 8.81
N ALA A 200 -6.74 -16.72 9.65
CA ALA A 200 -6.98 -18.10 10.06
C ALA A 200 -7.29 -19.01 8.85
N LYS A 201 -8.05 -18.49 7.88
CA LYS A 201 -8.36 -19.22 6.66
C LYS A 201 -7.11 -19.47 5.82
N TYR A 202 -6.26 -18.45 5.64
CA TYR A 202 -4.99 -18.59 4.94
C TYR A 202 -4.09 -19.62 5.63
N MET A 203 -3.88 -19.51 6.96
CA MET A 203 -3.07 -20.46 7.73
C MET A 203 -3.51 -21.91 7.50
N ARG A 204 -4.83 -22.17 7.55
CA ARG A 204 -5.39 -23.51 7.33
C ARG A 204 -5.18 -24.02 5.89
N LEU A 205 -5.32 -23.15 4.89
CA LEU A 205 -5.11 -23.53 3.48
C LEU A 205 -3.66 -23.90 3.23
N TYR A 206 -2.74 -23.07 3.74
CA TYR A 206 -1.31 -23.28 3.63
C TYR A 206 -0.88 -24.56 4.35
N GLU A 207 -1.31 -24.78 5.60
CA GLU A 207 -1.00 -26.00 6.35
C GLU A 207 -1.47 -27.25 5.62
N ARG A 208 -2.72 -27.25 5.15
CA ARG A 208 -3.29 -28.39 4.43
C ARG A 208 -2.50 -28.74 3.17
N TYR A 209 -1.97 -27.74 2.48
CA TYR A 209 -1.14 -27.94 1.29
C TYR A 209 0.22 -28.52 1.65
N VAL A 210 0.90 -27.94 2.65
CA VAL A 210 2.19 -28.43 3.14
C VAL A 210 2.08 -29.87 3.65
N SER A 211 1.04 -30.20 4.43
CA SER A 211 0.83 -31.57 4.91
C SER A 211 0.56 -32.55 3.78
N LYS A 212 -0.15 -32.15 2.72
CA LYS A 212 -0.38 -33.02 1.55
C LYS A 212 0.91 -33.25 0.76
N ALA A 213 1.70 -32.20 0.56
CA ALA A 213 2.97 -32.29 -0.16
C ALA A 213 4.03 -33.13 0.58
N CYS A 214 3.95 -33.23 1.90
CA CYS A 214 4.88 -34.05 2.70
C CYS A 214 4.53 -35.55 2.68
N VAL A 215 3.30 -35.91 2.29
CA VAL A 215 2.78 -37.30 2.28
C VAL A 215 2.87 -37.94 0.88
N SER A 216 3.16 -37.14 -0.15
CA SER A 216 3.32 -37.55 -1.56
C SER A 216 4.77 -37.43 -2.00
#